data_AF-A0A2T2TQF3-F1
#
_entry.id   AF-A0A2T2TQF3-F1
#
_cell.length_a   1.000
_cell.length_b   1.000
_cell.length_c   1.000
_cell.angle_alpha   90.00
_cell.angle_beta   90.00
_cell.angle_gamma   90.00
#
_symmetry.space_group_name_H-M   'P 1'
#
loop_
_entity.id
_entity.type
_entity.pdbx_description
1 polymer ?
#
loop_
_entity_poly.entity_id
_entity_poly.type
_entity_poly.pdbx_seq_one_letter_code
_entity_poly.pdbx_strand_id
1 'polypeptide(L)'
;MAEQQGLSNIKGVSKEDRQMIEDIETMMGPEPAEMGFVKNTFWGRFESDRVFPYPHERKEEREQCDALLEELEAYLENEHPAIQIDKEQQIPQWVIDRLFEMGVMGMIIPEAYGGLGLGVTSYNRVLELIGYYCSSTAVMVSAHQSIGCKALVMFGNEKQKAEYLPTVAQEELSAFCLSEPNVGSDAANQETTCVESEDGEHFILNGEKKWSTSGAFSALFTVMC
;
A
#
# COMPACT_ATOMS: atom_id res chain seq x y z
N MET A 1 -23.57 5.05 -27.81
CA MET A 1 -23.81 4.06 -28.89
C MET A 1 -22.74 4.22 -29.95
N ALA A 2 -21.67 3.44 -29.80
CA ALA A 2 -20.84 2.84 -30.84
C ALA A 2 -19.83 1.99 -30.06
N GLU A 3 -20.13 0.70 -29.88
CA GLU A 3 -19.12 -0.26 -29.41
C GLU A 3 -18.02 -0.30 -30.48
N GLN A 4 -16.87 0.32 -30.21
CA GLN A 4 -15.66 0.01 -30.96
C GLN A 4 -15.19 -1.36 -30.46
N GLN A 5 -15.64 -2.40 -31.15
CA GLN A 5 -15.09 -3.74 -31.01
C GLN A 5 -13.60 -3.68 -31.40
N GLY A 6 -12.71 -4.05 -30.48
CA GLY A 6 -11.29 -4.19 -30.75
C GLY A 6 -11.04 -5.07 -31.98
N LEU A 7 -10.04 -4.70 -32.78
CA LEU A 7 -9.70 -5.34 -34.06
C LEU A 7 -9.23 -6.79 -33.90
N SER A 8 -8.92 -7.21 -32.68
CA SER A 8 -8.42 -8.53 -32.28
C SER A 8 -9.39 -9.72 -32.49
N ASN A 9 -10.67 -9.50 -32.80
CA ASN A 9 -11.68 -10.57 -32.94
C ASN A 9 -12.06 -10.97 -34.38
N ILE A 10 -11.34 -10.49 -35.40
CA ILE A 10 -11.65 -10.81 -36.80
C ILE A 10 -11.17 -12.24 -37.14
N LYS A 11 -12.10 -13.13 -37.52
CA LYS A 11 -11.79 -14.50 -37.97
C LYS A 11 -11.36 -14.51 -39.45
N GLY A 12 -10.37 -15.34 -39.80
CA GLY A 12 -9.91 -15.53 -41.20
C GLY A 12 -8.79 -14.59 -41.66
N VAL A 13 -8.16 -13.87 -40.74
CA VAL A 13 -7.11 -12.87 -41.00
C VAL A 13 -5.75 -13.55 -41.25
N SER A 14 -5.01 -13.11 -42.28
CA SER A 14 -3.68 -13.63 -42.62
C SER A 14 -2.65 -13.28 -41.52
N LYS A 15 -1.49 -13.94 -41.51
CA LYS A 15 -0.42 -13.61 -40.53
C LYS A 15 0.08 -12.17 -40.69
N GLU A 16 0.19 -11.68 -41.92
CA GLU A 16 0.64 -10.31 -42.21
C GLU A 16 -0.38 -9.28 -41.73
N ASP A 17 -1.67 -9.54 -41.95
CA ASP A 17 -2.75 -8.67 -41.46
C ASP A 17 -2.83 -8.65 -39.93
N ARG A 18 -2.52 -9.77 -39.24
CA ARG A 18 -2.43 -9.79 -37.77
C ARG A 18 -1.30 -8.94 -37.24
N GLN A 19 -0.12 -9.03 -37.86
CA GLN A 19 1.02 -8.18 -37.49
C GLN A 19 0.67 -6.70 -37.71
N MET A 20 0.02 -6.39 -38.83
CA MET A 20 -0.44 -5.03 -39.12
C MET A 20 -1.47 -4.53 -38.10
N ILE A 21 -2.38 -5.38 -37.64
CA ILE A 21 -3.34 -5.04 -36.58
C ILE A 21 -2.63 -4.80 -35.24
N GLU A 22 -1.68 -5.66 -34.84
CA GLU A 22 -0.89 -5.47 -33.62
C GLU A 22 -0.05 -4.19 -33.66
N ASP A 23 0.55 -3.89 -34.82
CA ASP A 23 1.31 -2.66 -35.05
C ASP A 23 0.38 -1.43 -34.95
N ILE A 24 -0.83 -1.51 -35.54
CA ILE A 24 -1.85 -0.46 -35.44
C ILE A 24 -2.32 -0.28 -34.00
N GLU A 25 -2.61 -1.34 -33.26
CA GLU A 25 -3.01 -1.27 -31.83
C GLU A 25 -1.89 -0.67 -30.98
N THR A 26 -0.64 -1.04 -31.25
CA THR A 26 0.55 -0.45 -30.60
C THR A 26 0.67 1.05 -30.92
N MET A 27 0.40 1.46 -32.16
CA MET A 27 0.44 2.86 -32.59
C MET A 27 -0.74 3.69 -32.06
N MET A 28 -1.93 3.09 -31.96
CA MET A 28 -3.15 3.74 -31.47
C MET A 28 -3.13 3.92 -29.95
N GLY A 29 -2.31 3.13 -29.26
CA GLY A 29 -2.21 3.12 -27.81
C GLY A 29 -3.46 2.51 -27.14
N PRO A 30 -3.46 2.45 -25.80
CA PRO A 30 -4.58 1.90 -25.07
C PRO A 30 -5.83 2.76 -25.24
N GLU A 31 -6.99 2.13 -25.06
CA GLU A 31 -8.27 2.79 -25.10
C GLU A 31 -8.32 3.96 -24.09
N PRO A 32 -8.70 5.20 -24.51
CA PRO A 32 -8.70 6.37 -23.62
C PRO A 32 -9.51 6.18 -22.34
N ALA A 33 -10.58 5.40 -22.40
CA ALA A 33 -11.43 5.06 -21.26
C ALA A 33 -10.72 4.16 -20.22
N GLU A 34 -9.66 3.45 -20.61
CA GLU A 34 -8.86 2.61 -19.71
C GLU A 34 -7.64 3.35 -19.16
N MET A 35 -7.30 4.51 -19.73
CA MET A 35 -6.18 5.34 -19.31
C MET A 35 -6.55 6.30 -18.17
N GLY A 36 -5.65 6.46 -17.19
CA GLY A 36 -5.75 7.52 -16.19
C GLY A 36 -5.59 8.93 -16.80
N PHE A 37 -5.96 9.96 -16.04
CA PHE A 37 -5.91 11.36 -16.50
C PHE A 37 -4.53 11.77 -17.05
N VAL A 38 -3.45 11.51 -16.29
CA VAL A 38 -2.08 11.88 -16.70
C VAL A 38 -1.70 11.21 -18.03
N LYS A 39 -2.00 9.91 -18.19
CA LYS A 39 -1.69 9.17 -19.41
C LYS A 39 -2.48 9.74 -20.61
N ASN A 40 -3.75 10.08 -20.43
CA ASN A 40 -4.53 10.75 -21.47
C ASN A 40 -3.92 12.11 -21.90
N THR A 41 -3.40 12.90 -20.95
CA THR A 41 -2.74 14.17 -21.26
C THR A 41 -1.52 14.00 -22.18
N PHE A 42 -0.71 12.95 -21.99
CA PHE A 42 0.40 12.63 -22.91
C PHE A 42 -0.06 12.30 -24.33
N TRP A 43 -1.30 11.81 -24.46
CA TRP A 43 -1.97 11.56 -25.74
C TRP A 43 -2.74 12.77 -26.28
N GLY A 44 -2.58 13.95 -25.68
CA GLY A 44 -3.28 15.17 -26.08
C GLY A 44 -4.78 15.16 -25.75
N ARG A 45 -5.23 14.25 -24.87
CA ARG A 45 -6.63 14.11 -24.45
C ARG A 45 -6.79 14.68 -23.05
N PHE A 46 -7.67 15.67 -22.89
CA PHE A 46 -7.96 16.27 -21.59
C PHE A 46 -9.28 15.72 -21.03
N GLU A 47 -9.17 14.61 -20.31
CA GLU A 47 -10.31 13.91 -19.69
C GLU A 47 -10.67 14.55 -18.33
N SER A 48 -11.30 15.73 -18.36
CA SER A 48 -11.58 16.54 -17.17
C SER A 48 -12.38 15.80 -16.09
N ASP A 49 -13.29 14.93 -16.49
CA ASP A 49 -14.24 14.26 -15.59
C ASP A 49 -13.56 13.29 -14.60
N ARG A 50 -12.29 12.96 -14.85
CA ARG A 50 -11.47 12.14 -13.93
C ARG A 50 -10.85 12.93 -12.78
N VAL A 51 -10.90 14.27 -12.85
CA VAL A 51 -10.28 15.17 -11.88
C VAL A 51 -11.27 16.21 -11.35
N PHE A 52 -12.25 16.58 -12.16
CA PHE A 52 -13.24 17.60 -11.87
C PHE A 52 -14.67 17.02 -11.87
N PRO A 53 -15.52 17.41 -10.90
CA PRO A 53 -15.17 18.17 -9.69
C PRO A 53 -14.20 17.38 -8.79
N TYR A 54 -13.58 18.06 -7.83
CA TYR A 54 -12.66 17.39 -6.91
C TYR A 54 -13.38 16.23 -6.22
N PRO A 55 -12.79 15.02 -6.20
CA PRO A 55 -13.44 13.87 -5.61
C PRO A 55 -13.55 14.02 -4.10
N HIS A 56 -14.70 13.66 -3.54
CA HIS A 56 -14.93 13.64 -2.11
C HIS A 56 -15.26 12.22 -1.65
N GLU A 57 -14.72 11.85 -0.50
CA GLU A 57 -15.05 10.62 0.21
C GLU A 57 -16.52 10.60 0.66
N ARG A 58 -17.04 9.41 0.95
CA ARG A 58 -18.41 9.23 1.44
C ARG A 58 -18.58 9.93 2.80
N LYS A 59 -19.77 10.49 3.04
CA LYS A 59 -20.08 11.20 4.28
C LYS A 59 -19.83 10.37 5.54
N GLU A 60 -20.23 9.10 5.51
CA GLU A 60 -20.04 8.15 6.62
C GLU A 60 -18.56 7.94 6.95
N GLU A 61 -17.72 7.74 5.92
CA GLU A 61 -16.28 7.57 6.08
C GLU A 61 -15.61 8.85 6.60
N ARG A 62 -16.08 10.02 6.15
CA ARG A 62 -15.61 11.31 6.65
C ARG A 62 -15.90 11.47 8.13
N GLU A 63 -17.14 11.18 8.56
CA GLU A 63 -17.55 11.30 9.96
C GLU A 63 -16.77 10.33 10.85
N GLN A 64 -16.53 9.09 10.40
CA GLN A 64 -15.69 8.12 11.10
C GLN A 64 -14.23 8.59 11.22
N CYS A 65 -13.67 9.14 10.13
CA CYS A 65 -12.33 9.71 10.14
C CYS A 65 -12.23 10.93 11.07
N ASP A 66 -13.23 11.80 11.08
CA ASP A 66 -13.25 13.00 11.92
C ASP A 66 -13.25 12.64 13.42
N ALA A 67 -14.02 11.62 13.81
CA ALA A 67 -14.01 11.10 15.17
C ALA A 67 -12.65 10.51 15.57
N LEU A 68 -12.01 9.74 14.68
CA LEU A 68 -10.66 9.21 14.91
C LEU A 68 -9.62 10.34 15.06
N LEU A 69 -9.72 11.38 14.23
CA LEU A 69 -8.81 12.53 14.28
C LEU A 69 -8.97 13.32 15.59
N GLU A 70 -10.18 13.49 16.09
CA GLU A 70 -10.43 14.18 17.37
C GLU A 70 -9.77 13.44 18.54
N GLU A 71 -9.96 12.11 18.63
CA GLU A 71 -9.32 11.29 19.65
C GLU A 71 -7.79 11.30 19.50
N LEU A 72 -7.30 11.16 18.27
CA LEU A 72 -5.87 11.12 17.95
C LEU A 72 -5.17 12.44 18.25
N GLU A 73 -5.78 13.58 17.93
CA GLU A 73 -5.20 14.89 18.22
C GLU A 73 -5.07 15.11 19.72
N ALA A 74 -6.10 14.75 20.51
CA ALA A 74 -6.03 14.84 21.96
C ALA A 74 -4.87 14.02 22.55
N TYR A 75 -4.66 12.79 22.06
CA TYR A 75 -3.51 11.97 22.44
C TYR A 75 -2.17 12.60 22.01
N LEU A 76 -2.08 13.06 20.76
CA LEU A 76 -0.85 13.62 20.20
C LEU A 76 -0.40 14.90 20.94
N GLU A 77 -1.35 15.74 21.35
CA GLU A 77 -1.08 16.99 22.06
C GLU A 77 -0.69 16.75 23.53
N ASN A 78 -1.41 15.85 24.21
CA ASN A 78 -1.34 15.76 25.68
C ASN A 78 -0.45 14.62 26.20
N GLU A 79 -0.22 13.58 25.39
CA GLU A 79 0.41 12.34 25.86
C GLU A 79 1.60 11.91 24.99
N HIS A 80 1.56 12.09 23.68
CA HIS A 80 2.56 11.55 22.76
C HIS A 80 3.96 12.16 22.97
N PRO A 81 5.01 11.35 23.21
CA PRO A 81 6.30 11.85 23.69
C PRO A 81 7.23 12.21 22.52
N ALA A 82 6.79 13.05 21.58
CA ALA A 82 7.49 13.32 20.32
C ALA A 82 8.96 13.76 20.49
N ILE A 83 9.23 14.65 21.46
CA ILE A 83 10.58 15.15 21.76
C ILE A 83 11.47 14.05 22.37
N GLN A 84 10.90 13.15 23.16
CA GLN A 84 11.64 12.02 23.73
C GLN A 84 11.98 11.02 22.63
N ILE A 85 11.02 10.70 21.74
CA ILE A 85 11.22 9.80 20.60
C ILE A 85 12.40 10.26 19.74
N ASP A 86 12.49 11.56 19.44
CA ASP A 86 13.60 12.14 18.68
C ASP A 86 14.94 12.00 19.42
N LYS A 87 14.99 12.38 20.70
CA LYS A 87 16.22 12.34 21.51
C LYS A 87 16.74 10.92 21.75
N GLU A 88 15.83 9.98 22.01
CA GLU A 88 16.15 8.59 22.33
C GLU A 88 16.25 7.71 21.08
N GLN A 89 15.85 8.23 19.91
CA GLN A 89 15.83 7.51 18.63
C GLN A 89 15.02 6.21 18.70
N GLN A 90 13.99 6.19 19.54
CA GLN A 90 13.18 5.02 19.80
C GLN A 90 11.72 5.43 20.01
N ILE A 91 10.81 4.74 19.34
CA ILE A 91 9.38 4.81 19.64
C ILE A 91 9.11 3.81 20.78
N PRO A 92 8.65 4.25 21.96
CA PRO A 92 8.35 3.34 23.06
C PRO A 92 7.22 2.36 22.71
N GLN A 93 7.26 1.14 23.27
CA GLN A 93 6.23 0.12 23.03
C GLN A 93 4.82 0.63 23.38
N TRP A 94 4.68 1.35 24.49
CA TRP A 94 3.37 1.89 24.91
C TRP A 94 2.77 2.86 23.88
N VAL A 95 3.60 3.56 23.09
CA VAL A 95 3.11 4.43 21.99
C VAL A 95 2.54 3.58 20.87
N ILE A 96 3.18 2.46 20.55
CA ILE A 96 2.73 1.51 19.53
C ILE A 96 1.40 0.89 19.99
N ASP A 97 1.36 0.38 21.23
CA ASP A 97 0.15 -0.20 21.84
C ASP A 97 -1.01 0.79 21.82
N ARG A 98 -0.76 2.06 22.18
CA ARG A 98 -1.78 3.12 22.17
C ARG A 98 -2.35 3.36 20.77
N LEU A 99 -1.52 3.33 19.73
CA LEU A 99 -1.98 3.49 18.35
C LEU A 99 -2.78 2.27 17.85
N PHE A 100 -2.50 1.07 18.33
CA PHE A 100 -3.33 -0.12 18.10
C PHE A 100 -4.68 0.00 18.80
N GLU A 101 -4.70 0.41 20.08
CA GLU A 101 -5.93 0.60 20.86
C GLU A 101 -6.90 1.58 20.18
N MET A 102 -6.38 2.66 19.60
CA MET A 102 -7.16 3.67 18.88
C MET A 102 -7.61 3.21 17.48
N GLY A 103 -7.15 2.04 17.01
CA GLY A 103 -7.42 1.53 15.66
C GLY A 103 -6.63 2.22 14.55
N VAL A 104 -5.69 3.13 14.88
CA VAL A 104 -4.84 3.83 13.90
C VAL A 104 -4.03 2.83 13.09
N MET A 105 -3.52 1.78 13.73
CA MET A 105 -2.66 0.77 13.10
C MET A 105 -3.40 -0.19 12.16
N GLY A 106 -4.72 -0.34 12.32
CA GLY A 106 -5.58 -1.15 11.46
C GLY A 106 -6.46 -0.33 10.51
N MET A 107 -6.22 0.98 10.37
CA MET A 107 -7.24 1.89 9.82
C MET A 107 -7.62 1.59 8.35
N ILE A 108 -6.71 1.06 7.52
CA ILE A 108 -7.02 0.67 6.13
C ILE A 108 -7.16 -0.84 5.92
N ILE A 109 -7.08 -1.64 6.98
CA ILE A 109 -7.35 -3.08 6.93
C ILE A 109 -8.88 -3.25 6.89
N PRO A 110 -9.43 -4.17 6.05
CA PRO A 110 -10.87 -4.37 6.00
C PRO A 110 -11.47 -4.74 7.35
N GLU A 111 -12.69 -4.25 7.62
CA GLU A 111 -13.42 -4.52 8.88
C GLU A 111 -13.58 -6.02 9.17
N ALA A 112 -13.74 -6.84 8.13
CA ALA A 112 -13.83 -8.30 8.25
C ALA A 112 -12.60 -8.94 8.92
N TYR A 113 -11.48 -8.24 8.96
CA TYR A 113 -10.24 -8.65 9.61
C TYR A 113 -9.87 -7.76 10.81
N GLY A 114 -10.83 -7.03 11.38
CA GLY A 114 -10.63 -6.26 12.62
C GLY A 114 -10.01 -4.87 12.43
N GLY A 115 -9.90 -4.37 11.20
CA GLY A 115 -9.52 -2.98 10.92
C GLY A 115 -10.72 -2.03 10.80
N LEU A 116 -10.47 -0.78 10.39
CA LEU A 116 -11.52 0.25 10.24
C LEU A 116 -12.06 0.39 8.80
N GLY A 117 -11.41 -0.24 7.81
CA GLY A 117 -11.85 -0.18 6.41
C GLY A 117 -11.79 1.21 5.76
N LEU A 118 -11.03 2.16 6.31
CA LEU A 118 -10.94 3.52 5.80
C LEU A 118 -10.21 3.57 4.44
N GLY A 119 -10.62 4.51 3.60
CA GLY A 119 -10.00 4.78 2.31
C GLY A 119 -8.72 5.62 2.42
N VAL A 120 -8.05 5.77 1.28
CA VAL A 120 -6.76 6.48 1.18
C VAL A 120 -6.85 7.96 1.58
N THR A 121 -8.00 8.61 1.40
CA THR A 121 -8.21 10.00 1.82
C THR A 121 -8.12 10.12 3.33
N SER A 122 -8.90 9.32 4.07
CA SER A 122 -8.91 9.29 5.54
C SER A 122 -7.55 8.87 6.10
N TYR A 123 -6.93 7.84 5.50
CA TYR A 123 -5.56 7.43 5.81
C TYR A 123 -4.55 8.60 5.74
N ASN A 124 -4.59 9.38 4.66
CA ASN A 124 -3.69 10.52 4.49
C ASN A 124 -3.96 11.63 5.49
N ARG A 125 -5.23 11.90 5.85
CA ARG A 125 -5.57 12.89 6.88
C ARG A 125 -5.02 12.50 8.24
N VAL A 126 -5.11 11.21 8.60
CA VAL A 126 -4.53 10.67 9.85
C VAL A 126 -3.01 10.82 9.84
N LEU A 127 -2.34 10.44 8.75
CA LEU A 127 -0.88 10.60 8.66
C LEU A 127 -0.42 12.06 8.66
N GLU A 128 -1.18 12.97 8.05
CA GLU A 128 -0.89 14.41 8.08
C GLU A 128 -0.92 14.94 9.51
N LEU A 129 -1.95 14.56 10.28
CA LEU A 129 -2.06 14.93 11.69
C LEU A 129 -0.88 14.35 12.50
N ILE A 130 -0.60 13.05 12.40
CA ILE A 130 0.54 12.45 13.12
C ILE A 130 1.85 13.12 12.71
N GLY A 131 2.04 13.39 11.42
CA GLY A 131 3.24 14.03 10.88
C GLY A 131 3.45 15.46 11.36
N TYR A 132 2.37 16.20 11.65
CA TYR A 132 2.44 17.52 12.27
C TYR A 132 3.09 17.46 13.67
N TYR A 133 2.78 16.42 14.46
CA TYR A 133 3.31 16.25 15.81
C TYR A 133 4.64 15.45 15.86
N CYS A 134 4.74 14.35 15.11
CA CYS A 134 5.90 13.45 15.11
C CYS A 134 6.05 12.67 13.79
N SER A 135 6.95 13.13 12.92
CA SER A 135 7.24 12.47 11.64
C SER A 135 7.74 11.03 11.78
N SER A 136 8.51 10.70 12.83
CA SER A 136 8.99 9.33 13.07
C SER A 136 7.83 8.36 13.30
N THR A 137 6.83 8.76 14.09
CA THR A 137 5.60 7.99 14.32
C THR A 137 4.79 7.89 13.04
N ALA A 138 4.64 8.97 12.27
CA ALA A 138 3.92 8.94 10.99
C ALA A 138 4.55 7.96 9.99
N VAL A 139 5.88 7.91 9.90
CA VAL A 139 6.61 6.96 9.04
C VAL A 139 6.41 5.52 9.52
N MET A 140 6.41 5.27 10.83
CA MET A 140 6.14 3.95 11.41
C MET A 140 4.72 3.46 11.06
N VAL A 141 3.69 4.28 11.30
CA VAL A 141 2.29 3.97 10.98
C VAL A 141 2.13 3.74 9.48
N SER A 142 2.74 4.61 8.67
CA SER A 142 2.69 4.50 7.21
C SER A 142 3.35 3.21 6.72
N ALA A 143 4.57 2.90 7.17
CA ALA A 143 5.31 1.72 6.73
C ALA A 143 4.59 0.42 7.07
N HIS A 144 3.97 0.35 8.26
CA HIS A 144 3.17 -0.79 8.68
C HIS A 144 2.05 -1.12 7.68
N GLN A 145 1.22 -0.14 7.32
CA GLN A 145 0.00 -0.41 6.55
C GLN A 145 0.13 -0.20 5.04
N SER A 146 0.92 0.77 4.60
CA SER A 146 1.01 1.12 3.16
C SER A 146 1.87 0.15 2.38
N ILE A 147 2.85 -0.49 3.02
CA ILE A 147 3.79 -1.41 2.37
C ILE A 147 3.98 -2.71 3.16
N GLY A 148 4.03 -2.66 4.50
CA GLY A 148 4.31 -3.81 5.36
C GLY A 148 3.29 -4.93 5.21
N CYS A 149 2.02 -4.67 5.56
CA CYS A 149 0.94 -5.64 5.40
C CYS A 149 0.15 -5.46 4.08
N LYS A 150 0.47 -4.44 3.26
CA LYS A 150 -0.30 -4.13 2.06
C LYS A 150 -0.31 -5.25 1.02
N ALA A 151 0.82 -5.92 0.83
CA ALA A 151 0.90 -7.05 -0.10
C ALA A 151 -0.07 -8.18 0.29
N LEU A 152 -0.18 -8.46 1.60
CA LEU A 152 -1.14 -9.43 2.13
C LEU A 152 -2.59 -8.99 1.91
N VAL A 153 -2.90 -7.70 2.13
CA VAL A 153 -4.26 -7.16 1.86
C VAL A 153 -4.63 -7.31 0.38
N MET A 154 -3.72 -6.97 -0.53
CA MET A 154 -4.01 -6.94 -1.98
C MET A 154 -3.96 -8.33 -2.62
N PHE A 155 -2.96 -9.13 -2.27
CA PHE A 155 -2.61 -10.36 -3.00
C PHE A 155 -2.71 -11.64 -2.15
N GLY A 156 -2.92 -11.51 -0.84
CA GLY A 156 -3.11 -12.66 0.03
C GLY A 156 -4.33 -13.49 -0.36
N ASN A 157 -4.20 -14.81 -0.29
CA ASN A 157 -5.35 -15.70 -0.37
C ASN A 157 -6.17 -15.63 0.93
N GLU A 158 -7.40 -16.17 0.90
CA GLU A 158 -8.32 -16.10 2.04
C GLU A 158 -7.73 -16.71 3.33
N LYS A 159 -6.96 -17.80 3.22
CA LYS A 159 -6.29 -18.41 4.38
C LYS A 159 -5.27 -17.47 5.00
N GLN A 160 -4.38 -16.90 4.19
CA GLN A 160 -3.36 -15.95 4.66
C GLN A 160 -3.99 -14.71 5.27
N LYS A 161 -5.04 -14.17 4.64
CA LYS A 161 -5.74 -12.99 5.15
C LYS A 161 -6.39 -13.26 6.49
N ALA A 162 -7.13 -14.37 6.62
CA ALA A 162 -7.79 -14.75 7.86
C ALA A 162 -6.78 -15.05 8.99
N GLU A 163 -5.60 -15.57 8.66
CA GLU A 163 -4.56 -15.91 9.62
C GLU A 163 -3.81 -14.67 10.13
N TYR A 164 -3.41 -13.76 9.24
CA TYR A 164 -2.46 -12.69 9.60
C TYR A 164 -3.08 -11.30 9.75
N LEU A 165 -4.14 -10.96 9.00
CA LEU A 165 -4.69 -9.60 9.03
C LEU A 165 -5.26 -9.18 10.40
N PRO A 166 -5.94 -10.06 11.17
CA PRO A 166 -6.39 -9.71 12.51
C PRO A 166 -5.25 -9.28 13.44
N THR A 167 -4.14 -10.02 13.43
CA THR A 167 -2.97 -9.73 14.26
C THR A 167 -2.31 -8.40 13.89
N VAL A 168 -2.10 -8.14 12.59
CA VAL A 168 -1.51 -6.85 12.17
C VAL A 168 -2.48 -5.68 12.23
N ALA A 169 -3.78 -5.91 12.42
CA ALA A 169 -4.74 -4.83 12.65
C ALA A 169 -4.75 -4.33 14.10
N GLN A 170 -4.37 -5.18 15.06
CA GLN A 170 -4.68 -4.96 16.48
C GLN A 170 -3.51 -5.15 17.44
N GLU A 171 -2.45 -5.88 17.05
CA GLU A 171 -1.45 -6.35 18.01
C GLU A 171 -0.01 -6.11 17.53
N GLU A 172 0.31 -6.49 16.29
CA GLU A 172 1.70 -6.60 15.86
C GLU A 172 2.05 -5.74 14.66
N LEU A 173 3.26 -5.18 14.70
CA LEU A 173 3.81 -4.44 13.58
C LEU A 173 4.16 -5.35 12.40
N SER A 174 4.19 -4.73 11.23
CA SER A 174 4.68 -5.35 10.00
C SER A 174 5.73 -4.49 9.32
N ALA A 175 6.69 -5.13 8.68
CA ALA A 175 7.76 -4.48 7.93
C ALA A 175 7.77 -4.90 6.47
N PHE A 176 8.26 -4.00 5.61
CA PHE A 176 8.52 -4.28 4.21
C PHE A 176 10.04 -4.38 3.97
N CYS A 177 10.45 -5.45 3.30
CA CYS A 177 11.83 -5.87 3.18
C CYS A 177 12.22 -5.98 1.70
N LEU A 178 12.54 -4.84 1.10
CA LEU A 178 12.99 -4.75 -0.30
C LEU A 178 14.46 -4.39 -0.40
N SER A 179 14.83 -3.19 0.07
CA SER A 179 16.20 -2.67 -0.06
C SER A 179 17.23 -3.55 0.64
N GLU A 180 18.42 -3.59 0.06
CA GLU A 180 19.56 -4.41 0.50
C GLU A 180 20.82 -3.53 0.58
N PRO A 181 21.94 -4.01 1.12
CA PRO A 181 23.17 -3.22 1.20
C PRO A 181 23.59 -2.57 -0.13
N ASN A 182 23.43 -3.31 -1.25
CA ASN A 182 23.81 -2.89 -2.60
C ASN A 182 22.63 -2.54 -3.51
N VAL A 183 21.38 -2.66 -3.02
CA VAL A 183 20.16 -2.57 -3.84
C VAL A 183 19.20 -1.55 -3.25
N GLY A 184 18.95 -0.46 -4.00
CA GLY A 184 18.04 0.62 -3.63
C GLY A 184 17.02 0.89 -4.73
N SER A 185 17.31 1.89 -5.58
CA SER A 185 16.44 2.25 -6.71
C SER A 185 16.31 1.13 -7.77
N ASP A 186 17.34 0.30 -7.91
CA ASP A 186 17.39 -0.81 -8.85
C ASP A 186 16.85 -2.11 -8.24
N ALA A 187 15.58 -2.06 -7.81
CA ALA A 187 14.92 -3.13 -7.06
C ALA A 187 14.90 -4.50 -7.79
N ALA A 188 15.02 -4.51 -9.12
CA ALA A 188 15.03 -5.74 -9.92
C ALA A 188 16.31 -6.58 -9.72
N ASN A 189 17.40 -5.97 -9.26
CA ASN A 189 18.69 -6.61 -9.04
C ASN A 189 18.92 -7.01 -7.57
N GLN A 190 17.86 -7.44 -6.88
CA GLN A 190 17.97 -7.99 -5.52
C GLN A 190 18.85 -9.24 -5.46
N GLU A 191 19.61 -9.37 -4.38
CA GLU A 191 20.56 -10.46 -4.10
C GLU A 191 19.99 -11.49 -3.11
N THR A 192 18.94 -11.14 -2.35
CA THR A 192 18.21 -12.11 -1.50
C THR A 192 17.62 -13.22 -2.37
N THR A 193 17.83 -14.46 -1.93
CA THR A 193 17.38 -15.68 -2.63
C THR A 193 16.29 -16.40 -1.84
N CYS A 194 15.33 -16.98 -2.56
CA CYS A 194 14.29 -17.84 -2.02
C CYS A 194 14.22 -19.12 -2.85
N VAL A 195 14.69 -20.21 -2.28
CA VAL A 195 14.84 -21.50 -2.98
C VAL A 195 13.95 -22.53 -2.30
N GLU A 196 13.20 -23.31 -3.07
CA GLU A 196 12.40 -24.42 -2.55
C GLU A 196 13.30 -25.48 -1.89
N SER A 197 12.86 -26.03 -0.76
CA SER A 197 13.58 -27.10 -0.07
C SER A 197 13.60 -28.40 -0.89
N GLU A 198 14.56 -29.29 -0.60
CA GLU A 198 14.69 -30.57 -1.33
C GLU A 198 13.42 -31.45 -1.25
N ASP A 199 12.64 -31.30 -0.17
CA ASP A 199 11.36 -32.01 0.06
C ASP A 199 10.13 -31.28 -0.50
N GLY A 200 10.26 -30.04 -0.96
CA GLY A 200 9.16 -29.22 -1.47
C GLY A 200 8.17 -28.71 -0.40
N GLU A 201 8.50 -28.83 0.89
CA GLU A 201 7.58 -28.44 1.97
C GLU A 201 7.71 -26.97 2.41
N HIS A 202 8.84 -26.33 2.09
CA HIS A 202 9.12 -24.95 2.48
C HIS A 202 10.08 -24.24 1.53
N PHE A 203 10.34 -22.96 1.80
CA PHE A 203 11.35 -22.17 1.11
C PHE A 203 12.49 -21.81 2.07
N ILE A 204 13.71 -21.83 1.56
CA ILE A 204 14.92 -21.38 2.24
C ILE A 204 15.23 -19.97 1.74
N LEU A 205 15.01 -18.99 2.61
CA LEU A 205 15.28 -17.57 2.36
C LEU A 205 16.66 -17.20 2.90
N ASN A 206 17.55 -16.67 2.03
CA ASN A 206 18.88 -16.20 2.43
C ASN A 206 19.19 -14.84 1.80
N GLY A 207 19.57 -13.86 2.62
CA GLY A 207 19.96 -12.53 2.18
C GLY A 207 20.08 -11.55 3.33
N GLU A 208 20.39 -10.29 3.01
CA GLU A 208 20.43 -9.18 3.95
C GLU A 208 19.51 -8.06 3.46
N LYS A 209 18.64 -7.57 4.35
CA LYS A 209 17.74 -6.45 4.08
C LYS A 209 18.18 -5.24 4.88
N LYS A 210 17.98 -4.05 4.30
CA LYS A 210 18.47 -2.78 4.83
C LYS A 210 17.36 -1.77 4.89
N TRP A 211 17.34 -1.00 5.99
CA TRP A 211 16.41 0.11 6.22
C TRP A 211 14.92 -0.30 6.19
N SER A 212 14.61 -1.52 6.66
CA SER A 212 13.23 -1.94 6.90
C SER A 212 12.67 -1.24 8.14
N THR A 213 11.87 -0.19 7.92
CA THR A 213 11.13 0.50 8.98
C THR A 213 10.37 -0.51 9.83
N SER A 214 10.45 -0.35 11.15
CA SER A 214 9.86 -1.27 12.15
C SER A 214 10.42 -2.69 12.15
N GLY A 215 11.46 -3.00 11.38
CA GLY A 215 11.97 -4.37 11.24
C GLY A 215 12.40 -5.03 12.56
N ALA A 216 12.88 -4.24 13.53
CA ALA A 216 13.27 -4.76 14.85
C ALA A 216 12.08 -5.10 15.77
N PHE A 217 10.87 -4.62 15.44
CA PHE A 217 9.66 -4.76 16.26
C PHE A 217 8.53 -5.52 15.55
N SER A 218 8.73 -5.91 14.29
CA SER A 218 7.66 -6.51 13.49
C SER A 218 7.56 -8.02 13.70
N ALA A 219 6.33 -8.53 13.74
CA ALA A 219 6.07 -9.97 13.72
C ALA A 219 5.79 -10.47 12.28
N LEU A 220 5.35 -9.60 11.38
CA LEU A 220 5.10 -9.92 9.97
C LEU A 220 6.10 -9.17 9.07
N PHE A 221 6.71 -9.89 8.14
CA PHE A 221 7.62 -9.31 7.15
C PHE A 221 7.16 -9.66 5.74
N THR A 222 6.90 -8.66 4.91
CA THR A 222 6.79 -8.85 3.47
C THR A 222 8.20 -8.75 2.88
N VAL A 223 8.77 -9.89 2.49
CA VAL A 223 10.13 -9.98 1.95
C VAL A 223 10.10 -10.18 0.43
N MET A 224 10.86 -9.34 -0.27
CA MET A 224 11.11 -9.49 -1.71
C MET A 224 12.36 -10.36 -1.92
N CYS A 225 12.25 -11.38 -2.76
CA CYS A 225 13.28 -12.39 -3.04
C CYS A 225 13.03 -13.06 -4.40
#